data_AF-A0A815WER5-F1
#
_entry.id   AF-A0A815WER5-F1
#
_cell.length_a   1.000
_cell.length_b   1.000
_cell.length_c   1.000
_cell.angle_alpha   90.00
_cell.angle_beta   90.00
_cell.angle_gamma   90.00
#
_symmetry.space_group_name_H-M   'P 1'
#
loop_
_entity.id
_entity.type
_entity.pdbx_description
1 polymer ?
#
loop_
_entity_poly.entity_id
_entity_poly.type
_entity_poly.pdbx_seq_one_letter_code
_entity_poly.pdbx_strand_id
1 'polypeptide(L)'
;MFAHDIPETLANCRIIELDMGALIAGAKYRGEFEERLKAVLGEIKNSSGEIILFIDELHLLVGTGKTEGAMDASNLLKPMLARGELHCIGATTLDEY
;
A
#
# COMPACT_ATOMS: atom_id res chain seq x y z
N MET A 1 -14.94 -6.46 -26.51
CA MET A 1 -14.58 -6.28 -25.09
C MET A 1 -13.72 -7.47 -24.74
N PHE A 2 -12.41 -7.27 -24.52
CA PHE A 2 -11.44 -8.35 -24.39
C PHE A 2 -11.65 -9.09 -23.07
N ALA A 3 -12.34 -10.22 -23.11
CA ALA A 3 -12.60 -11.05 -21.93
C ALA A 3 -11.37 -11.92 -21.53
N HIS A 4 -10.20 -11.72 -22.15
CA HIS A 4 -9.02 -12.59 -22.03
C HIS A 4 -7.69 -11.85 -21.86
N ASP A 5 -7.70 -10.53 -21.60
CA ASP A 5 -6.44 -9.77 -21.39
C ASP A 5 -5.90 -9.90 -19.95
N ILE A 6 -6.64 -10.59 -19.07
CA ILE A 6 -6.29 -10.77 -17.66
C ILE A 6 -6.29 -12.27 -17.36
N PRO A 7 -5.21 -12.82 -16.79
CA PRO A 7 -5.16 -14.22 -16.35
C PRO A 7 -6.31 -14.57 -15.39
N GLU A 8 -6.80 -15.81 -15.46
CA GLU A 8 -7.87 -16.29 -14.56
C GLU A 8 -7.51 -16.13 -13.08
N THR A 9 -6.22 -16.25 -12.74
CA THR A 9 -5.71 -16.06 -11.37
C THR A 9 -5.91 -14.64 -10.83
N LEU A 10 -6.14 -13.66 -11.72
CA LEU A 10 -6.38 -12.26 -11.36
C LEU A 10 -7.84 -11.84 -11.60
N ALA A 11 -8.70 -12.73 -12.11
CA ALA A 11 -10.07 -12.38 -12.50
C ALA A 11 -10.93 -11.87 -11.33
N ASN A 12 -10.65 -12.34 -10.11
CA ASN A 12 -11.36 -11.91 -8.90
C ASN A 12 -10.57 -10.88 -8.08
N CYS A 13 -9.38 -10.47 -8.54
CA CYS A 13 -8.59 -9.50 -7.82
C CYS A 13 -9.20 -8.10 -7.94
N ARG A 14 -9.19 -7.37 -6.83
CA ARG A 14 -9.61 -5.97 -6.72
C ARG A 14 -8.38 -5.10 -6.51
N ILE A 15 -8.27 -4.04 -7.31
CA ILE A 15 -7.27 -3.00 -7.08
C ILE A 15 -7.87 -1.99 -6.10
N ILE A 16 -7.15 -1.71 -5.02
CA ILE A 16 -7.54 -0.71 -4.02
C ILE A 16 -6.42 0.30 -3.89
N GLU A 17 -6.72 1.57 -4.05
CA GLU A 17 -5.77 2.66 -3.86
C GLU A 17 -5.61 3.00 -2.38
N LEU A 18 -4.37 3.23 -1.95
CA LEU A 18 -4.06 3.73 -0.62
C LEU A 18 -4.20 5.25 -0.58
N ASP A 19 -5.29 5.73 0.01
CA ASP A 19 -5.47 7.16 0.27
C ASP A 19 -4.62 7.63 1.46
N MET A 20 -3.47 8.22 1.13
CA MET A 20 -2.55 8.81 2.12
C MET A 20 -3.19 9.99 2.87
N GLY A 21 -4.06 10.75 2.22
CA GLY A 21 -4.80 11.85 2.83
C GLY A 21 -5.73 11.34 3.93
N ALA A 22 -6.48 10.28 3.68
CA ALA A 22 -7.37 9.66 4.67
C ALA A 22 -6.62 9.06 5.87
N LEU A 23 -5.44 8.46 5.64
CA LEU A 23 -4.61 7.92 6.71
C LEU A 23 -4.09 9.01 7.64
N ILE A 24 -3.67 10.15 7.08
CA ILE A 24 -3.11 11.28 7.83
C ILE A 24 -4.23 12.16 8.42
N ALA A 25 -5.38 12.25 7.78
CA ALA A 25 -6.50 13.10 8.20
C ALA A 25 -6.98 12.74 9.60
N GLY A 26 -6.75 13.64 10.56
CA GLY A 26 -7.12 13.45 11.95
C GLY A 26 -6.18 12.52 12.74
N ALA A 27 -5.07 12.07 12.16
CA ALA A 27 -3.97 11.49 12.92
C ALA A 27 -3.19 12.64 13.59
N LYS A 28 -3.38 12.83 14.90
CA LYS A 28 -2.68 13.87 15.68
C LYS A 28 -1.29 13.41 16.13
N TYR A 29 -1.09 12.10 16.16
CA TYR A 29 0.13 11.46 16.63
C TYR A 29 0.60 10.39 15.65
N ARG A 30 1.92 10.19 15.57
CA ARG A 30 2.55 9.20 14.70
C ARG A 30 1.97 7.79 14.88
N GLY A 31 1.69 7.37 16.12
CA GLY A 31 1.10 6.06 16.40
C GLY A 31 -0.28 5.83 15.75
N GLU A 32 -1.10 6.87 15.60
CA GLU A 32 -2.44 6.75 15.00
C GLU A 32 -2.35 6.46 13.50
N PHE A 33 -1.38 7.06 12.80
CA PHE A 33 -1.11 6.72 11.39
C PHE A 33 -0.69 5.26 11.26
N GLU A 34 0.24 4.80 12.11
CA GLU A 34 0.74 3.43 12.09
C GLU A 34 -0.37 2.41 12.35
N GLU A 35 -1.26 2.69 13.32
CA GLU A 35 -2.42 1.83 13.63
C GLU A 35 -3.42 1.75 12.47
N ARG A 36 -3.71 2.87 11.81
CA ARG A 36 -4.58 2.89 10.63
C ARG A 36 -3.97 2.13 9.47
N LEU A 37 -2.68 2.31 9.21
CA LEU A 37 -1.97 1.56 8.18
C LEU A 37 -1.97 0.06 8.49
N LYS A 38 -1.74 -0.34 9.75
CA LYS A 38 -1.87 -1.74 10.19
C LYS A 38 -3.26 -2.30 9.96
N ALA A 39 -4.32 -1.52 10.19
CA ALA A 39 -5.70 -1.95 9.94
C ALA A 39 -5.92 -2.24 8.46
N VAL A 40 -5.48 -1.34 7.56
CA VAL A 40 -5.56 -1.53 6.11
C VAL A 40 -4.77 -2.79 5.67
N LEU A 41 -3.53 -2.94 6.16
CA LEU A 41 -2.72 -4.11 5.86
C LEU A 41 -3.34 -5.41 6.39
N GLY A 42 -4.04 -5.34 7.53
CA GLY A 42 -4.81 -6.46 8.09
C GLY A 42 -5.95 -6.89 7.16
N GLU A 43 -6.71 -5.95 6.61
CA GLU A 43 -7.76 -6.23 5.63
C GLU A 43 -7.21 -6.88 4.35
N ILE A 44 -6.09 -6.36 3.85
CA ILE A 44 -5.41 -6.94 2.68
C ILE A 44 -4.96 -8.37 2.96
N LYS A 45 -4.34 -8.62 4.11
CA LYS A 45 -3.92 -9.97 4.52
C LYS A 45 -5.11 -10.93 4.60
N ASN A 46 -6.23 -10.47 5.14
CA ASN A 46 -7.45 -11.29 5.28
C ASN A 46 -8.14 -11.56 3.94
N SER A 47 -7.85 -10.78 2.89
CA SER A 47 -8.37 -11.01 1.54
C SER A 47 -7.78 -12.22 0.82
N SER A 48 -6.81 -12.92 1.41
CA SER A 48 -6.22 -14.14 0.84
C SER A 48 -5.68 -13.95 -0.60
N GLY A 49 -5.13 -12.77 -0.90
CA GLY A 49 -4.54 -12.45 -2.20
C GLY A 49 -5.50 -11.85 -3.24
N GLU A 50 -6.78 -11.64 -2.89
CA GLU A 50 -7.77 -11.01 -3.78
C GLU A 50 -7.61 -9.48 -3.84
N ILE A 51 -6.82 -8.85 -2.98
CA ILE A 51 -6.56 -7.41 -3.04
C ILE A 51 -5.15 -7.14 -3.56
N ILE A 52 -5.06 -6.23 -4.54
CA ILE A 52 -3.82 -5.61 -4.99
C ILE A 52 -3.86 -4.14 -4.53
N LEU A 53 -2.91 -3.76 -3.69
CA LEU A 53 -2.78 -2.39 -3.19
C LEU A 53 -2.10 -1.51 -4.24
N PHE A 54 -2.72 -0.41 -4.63
CA PHE A 54 -2.11 0.62 -5.46
C PHE A 54 -1.63 1.77 -4.59
N ILE A 55 -0.38 2.21 -4.81
CA ILE A 55 0.27 3.31 -4.07
C ILE A 55 0.80 4.29 -5.11
N ASP A 56 0.14 5.43 -5.29
CA ASP A 56 0.48 6.39 -6.36
C ASP A 56 1.83 7.08 -6.13
N GLU A 57 2.16 7.37 -4.87
CA GLU A 57 3.44 7.97 -4.48
C GLU A 57 4.18 7.04 -3.51
N LEU A 58 4.75 5.97 -4.04
CA LEU A 58 5.43 4.93 -3.23
C LEU A 58 6.51 5.53 -2.34
N HIS A 59 7.22 6.54 -2.87
CA HIS A 59 8.31 7.23 -2.21
C HIS A 59 7.91 7.86 -0.87
N LEU A 60 6.63 8.24 -0.69
CA LEU A 60 6.11 8.76 0.59
C LEU A 60 6.06 7.70 1.70
N LEU A 61 5.88 6.42 1.35
CA LEU A 61 5.86 5.31 2.31
C LEU A 61 7.25 4.75 2.62
N VAL A 62 8.18 4.83 1.67
CA VAL A 62 9.57 4.37 1.88
C VAL A 62 10.50 5.46 2.42
N GLY A 63 10.09 6.73 2.39
CA GLY A 63 10.76 7.80 3.15
C GLY A 63 11.92 8.48 2.43
N THR A 64 11.88 8.59 1.11
CA THR A 64 12.87 9.39 0.34
C THR A 64 12.59 10.90 0.37
N GLY A 65 11.45 11.34 0.94
CA GLY A 65 11.08 12.74 1.11
C GLY A 65 11.26 13.26 2.55
N LYS A 66 11.85 14.45 2.71
CA LYS A 66 12.11 15.16 3.98
C LYS A 66 10.83 15.66 4.70
N THR A 67 9.74 14.91 4.66
CA THR A 67 8.50 15.26 5.37
C THR A 67 8.52 14.63 6.76
N GLU A 68 8.25 15.41 7.80
CA GLU A 68 8.26 15.02 9.22
C GLU A 68 7.27 13.88 9.60
N GLY A 69 6.51 13.40 8.61
CA GLY A 69 5.50 12.34 8.68
C GLY A 69 5.81 11.08 7.86
N ALA A 70 6.95 11.00 7.14
CA ALA A 70 7.45 9.76 6.56
C ALA A 70 7.97 8.84 7.69
N MET A 71 7.02 8.37 8.49
CA MET A 71 7.18 7.27 9.41
C MET A 71 7.56 6.05 8.58
N ASP A 72 8.48 5.23 9.06
CA ASP A 72 9.06 4.09 8.35
C ASP A 72 8.03 2.96 8.11
N ALA A 73 6.97 3.27 7.37
CA ALA A 73 5.93 2.36 6.90
C ALA A 73 6.56 1.20 6.11
N SER A 74 7.72 1.44 5.52
CA SER A 74 8.56 0.41 4.91
C SER A 74 8.81 -0.79 5.84
N ASN A 75 8.96 -0.59 7.15
CA ASN A 75 9.14 -1.69 8.11
C ASN A 75 7.89 -2.55 8.28
N LEU A 76 6.69 -1.99 8.06
CA LEU A 76 5.44 -2.75 8.06
C LEU A 76 5.23 -3.49 6.73
N LEU A 77 5.59 -2.85 5.61
CA LEU A 77 5.38 -3.37 4.27
C LEU A 77 6.38 -4.48 3.89
N LYS A 78 7.68 -4.27 4.17
CA LYS A 78 8.78 -5.18 3.76
C LYS A 78 8.54 -6.64 4.16
N PRO A 79 8.12 -6.99 5.41
CA PRO A 79 7.89 -8.38 5.77
C PRO A 79 6.71 -9.02 5.03
N MET A 80 5.64 -8.26 4.75
CA MET A 80 4.47 -8.77 4.03
C MET A 80 4.80 -8.99 2.55
N LEU A 81 5.53 -8.05 1.94
CA LEU A 81 6.06 -8.18 0.58
C LEU A 81 6.96 -9.42 0.44
N ALA A 82 7.91 -9.60 1.38
CA ALA A 82 8.82 -10.74 1.36
C ALA A 82 8.12 -12.10 1.52
N ARG A 83 6.97 -12.14 2.20
CA ARG A 83 6.16 -13.36 2.37
C ARG A 83 5.12 -13.57 1.25
N GLY A 84 4.95 -12.61 0.34
CA GLY A 84 3.86 -12.64 -0.65
C GLY A 84 2.46 -12.43 -0.04
N GLU A 85 2.38 -11.88 1.18
CA GLU A 85 1.11 -11.55 1.84
C GLU A 85 0.54 -10.21 1.34
N LEU A 86 1.37 -9.37 0.73
CA LEU A 86 1.00 -8.09 0.15
C LEU A 86 1.37 -8.10 -1.33
N HIS A 87 0.37 -7.98 -2.19
CA HIS A 87 0.57 -7.62 -3.59
C HIS A 87 0.33 -6.12 -3.73
N CYS A 88 1.31 -5.39 -4.25
CA CYS A 88 1.14 -3.97 -4.49
C CYS A 88 1.74 -3.52 -5.81
N ILE A 89 1.19 -2.43 -6.33
CA ILE A 89 1.70 -1.68 -7.47
C ILE A 89 2.05 -0.29 -6.91
N GLY A 90 3.32 0.08 -7.00
CA GLY A 90 3.77 1.42 -6.63
C GLY A 90 4.07 2.24 -7.87
N ALA A 91 3.60 3.49 -7.90
CA ALA A 91 4.04 4.49 -8.85
C ALA A 91 5.04 5.45 -8.18
N THR A 92 5.96 5.98 -8.98
CA THR A 92 6.96 6.95 -8.55
C THR A 92 7.53 7.65 -9.79
N THR A 93 8.10 8.83 -9.59
CA THR A 93 8.93 9.47 -10.61
C THR A 93 10.36 8.89 -10.58
N LEU A 94 11.15 9.16 -11.62
CA LEU A 94 12.55 8.72 -11.70
C LEU A 94 13.43 9.33 -10.62
N ASP A 95 13.13 10.56 -10.18
CA ASP A 95 13.91 11.29 -9.18
C ASP A 95 13.63 10.80 -7.74
N GLU A 96 12.51 10.09 -7.55
CA GLU A 96 11.99 9.65 -6.24
C GLU A 96 12.13 8.14 -5.99
N TYR A 97 12.56 7.38 -7.01
CA TYR A 97 12.91 5.96 -6.92
C TYR A 97 14.27 5.73 -6.25
#